data_AF-A0A147JRG1-F1
#
_entry.id   AF-A0A147JRG1-F1
#
_cell.length_a   1.000
_cell.length_b   1.000
_cell.length_c   1.000
_cell.angle_alpha   90.00
_cell.angle_beta   90.00
_cell.angle_gamma   90.00
#
_symmetry.space_group_name_H-M   'P 1'
#
loop_
_entity.id
_entity.type
_entity.pdbx_description
1 polymer ?
#
loop_
_entity_poly.entity_id
_entity_poly.type
_entity_poly.pdbx_seq_one_letter_code
_entity_poly.pdbx_strand_id
1 'polypeptide(L)'
;MRMRQDQRGFVLSGIALLLVLPAMLLVASCFAMIEMGGEAAALQASADKVFYTGNDIERVVKDLWGESLLIDNADITLSKLADNYRAATGLLVDITPSWMLWIHVINTGENHLAGTQYCNIIENAPGENWSYYFEDENEAFWGGGEPDYDEPVLFVEKLGEKLRITIKEYDGIYHSDVYYSDQLLWGGVGGLENAHVGENTEVEGVAQLRVFIDVRDPRGAVQYSSTVDLG
;
A
#
# COMPACT_ATOMS: atom_id res chain seq x y z
N MET A 1 34.29 -54.28 -57.16
CA MET A 1 35.37 -53.32 -56.84
C MET A 1 35.54 -53.29 -55.32
N ARG A 2 36.65 -53.80 -54.77
CA ARG A 2 36.89 -53.87 -53.31
C ARG A 2 37.53 -52.55 -52.87
N MET A 3 36.86 -51.76 -52.02
CA MET A 3 37.44 -50.52 -51.46
C MET A 3 38.72 -50.84 -50.67
N ARG A 4 39.76 -50.02 -50.87
CA ARG A 4 41.01 -50.08 -50.08
C ARG A 4 40.71 -49.74 -48.62
N GLN A 5 41.49 -50.32 -47.70
CA GLN A 5 41.27 -50.25 -46.26
C GLN A 5 41.14 -48.80 -45.74
N ASP A 6 41.93 -47.88 -46.32
CA ASP A 6 41.92 -46.45 -45.97
C ASP A 6 40.62 -45.73 -46.39
N GLN A 7 40.02 -46.11 -47.52
CA GLN A 7 38.74 -45.56 -47.97
C GLN A 7 37.57 -46.02 -47.09
N ARG A 8 37.65 -47.24 -46.55
CA ARG A 8 36.66 -47.75 -45.58
C ARG A 8 36.75 -46.98 -44.27
N GLY A 9 37.97 -46.68 -43.80
CA GLY A 9 38.19 -45.85 -42.62
C GLY A 9 37.61 -44.44 -42.78
N PHE A 10 37.79 -43.82 -43.95
CA PHE A 10 37.26 -42.48 -44.25
C PHE A 10 35.73 -42.45 -44.35
N VAL A 11 35.12 -43.48 -44.96
CA VAL A 11 33.65 -43.59 -45.04
C VAL A 11 33.04 -43.88 -43.67
N LEU A 12 33.66 -44.75 -42.86
CA LEU A 12 33.19 -45.04 -41.50
C LEU A 12 33.29 -43.82 -40.58
N SER A 13 34.37 -43.04 -40.68
CA SER A 13 34.52 -41.79 -39.91
C SER A 13 33.57 -40.69 -40.40
N GLY A 14 33.30 -40.59 -41.70
CA GLY A 14 32.28 -39.68 -42.25
C GLY A 14 30.85 -40.03 -41.80
N ILE A 15 30.48 -41.32 -41.80
CA ILE A 15 29.19 -41.80 -41.30
C ILE A 15 29.08 -41.58 -39.79
N ALA A 16 30.15 -41.83 -39.03
CA ALA A 16 30.19 -41.54 -37.60
C ALA A 16 29.96 -40.04 -37.33
N LEU A 17 30.62 -39.15 -38.09
CA LEU A 17 30.42 -37.71 -37.96
C LEU A 17 28.98 -37.29 -38.30
N LEU A 18 28.41 -37.87 -39.37
CA LEU A 18 27.02 -37.64 -39.80
C LEU A 18 25.98 -38.14 -38.80
N LEU A 19 26.32 -39.10 -37.93
CA LEU A 19 25.44 -39.59 -36.88
C LEU A 19 25.63 -38.84 -35.56
N VAL A 20 26.88 -38.49 -35.22
CA VAL A 20 27.21 -37.81 -33.97
C VAL A 20 26.74 -36.35 -33.98
N LEU A 21 26.87 -35.63 -35.10
CA LEU A 21 26.45 -34.23 -35.18
C LEU A 21 24.94 -34.03 -34.93
N PRO A 22 24.02 -34.76 -35.61
CA PRO A 22 22.59 -34.68 -35.31
C PRO A 22 22.25 -35.13 -33.89
N ALA A 23 22.93 -36.16 -33.37
CA ALA A 23 22.72 -36.60 -31.99
C ALA A 23 23.11 -35.52 -30.98
N MET A 24 24.25 -34.84 -31.17
CA MET A 24 24.65 -33.71 -30.34
C MET A 24 23.67 -32.54 -30.46
N LEU A 25 23.18 -32.26 -31.67
CA LEU A 25 22.22 -31.18 -31.91
C LEU A 25 20.87 -31.45 -31.24
N LEU A 26 20.39 -32.70 -31.27
CA LEU A 26 19.21 -33.13 -30.53
C LEU A 26 19.40 -33.00 -29.03
N VAL A 27 20.52 -33.46 -28.49
CA VAL A 27 20.82 -33.34 -27.06
C VAL A 27 20.90 -31.88 -26.62
N ALA A 28 21.58 -31.02 -27.39
CA ALA A 28 21.64 -29.59 -27.12
C ALA A 28 20.25 -28.93 -27.14
N SER A 29 19.40 -29.28 -28.13
CA SER A 29 18.03 -28.77 -28.19
C SER A 29 17.16 -29.23 -27.02
N CYS A 30 17.34 -30.48 -26.56
CA CYS A 30 16.66 -30.99 -25.37
C CYS A 30 17.09 -30.23 -24.10
N PHE A 31 18.39 -29.97 -23.92
CA PHE A 31 18.87 -29.19 -22.78
C PHE A 31 18.30 -27.77 -22.78
N ALA A 32 18.30 -27.10 -23.93
CA ALA A 32 17.73 -25.75 -24.04
C ALA A 32 16.22 -25.73 -23.70
N MET A 33 15.45 -26.71 -24.18
CA MET A 33 14.02 -26.82 -23.84
C MET A 33 13.79 -27.07 -22.35
N ILE A 34 14.61 -27.92 -21.71
CA ILE A 34 14.51 -28.20 -20.27
C ILE A 34 14.86 -26.95 -19.45
N GLU A 35 15.90 -26.23 -19.84
CA GLU A 35 16.32 -24.99 -19.19
C GLU A 35 15.22 -23.92 -19.27
N MET A 36 14.70 -23.66 -20.47
CA MET A 36 13.57 -22.73 -20.68
C MET A 36 12.32 -23.16 -19.91
N GLY A 37 12.03 -24.47 -19.87
CA GLY A 37 10.89 -25.00 -19.10
C GLY A 37 11.07 -24.81 -17.59
N GLY A 38 12.29 -24.97 -17.08
CA GLY A 38 12.65 -24.72 -15.69
C GLY A 38 12.52 -23.25 -15.32
N GLU A 39 13.00 -22.33 -16.17
CA GLU A 39 12.86 -20.90 -15.97
C GLU A 39 11.39 -20.46 -15.95
N ALA A 40 10.59 -20.94 -16.91
CA ALA A 40 9.17 -20.62 -16.97
C ALA A 40 8.41 -21.11 -15.73
N ALA A 41 8.70 -22.32 -15.24
CA ALA A 41 8.10 -22.85 -14.03
C ALA A 41 8.54 -22.06 -12.77
N ALA A 42 9.82 -21.65 -12.69
CA ALA A 42 10.32 -20.83 -11.60
C ALA A 42 9.71 -19.42 -11.59
N LEU A 43 9.49 -18.83 -12.77
CA LEU A 43 8.82 -17.55 -12.92
C LEU A 43 7.34 -17.66 -12.50
N GLN A 44 6.63 -18.71 -12.95
CA GLN A 44 5.25 -18.96 -12.56
C GLN A 44 5.11 -19.13 -11.04
N ALA A 45 5.99 -19.90 -10.41
CA ALA A 45 5.98 -20.09 -8.96
C ALA A 45 6.25 -18.76 -8.20
N SER A 46 7.14 -17.91 -8.74
CA SER A 46 7.39 -16.58 -8.20
C SER A 46 6.16 -15.68 -8.34
N ALA A 47 5.49 -15.75 -9.49
CA ALA A 47 4.28 -14.98 -9.77
C ALA A 47 3.11 -15.38 -8.86
N ASP A 48 2.86 -16.69 -8.72
CA ASP A 48 1.83 -17.21 -7.83
C ASP A 48 2.07 -16.74 -6.39
N LYS A 49 3.32 -16.84 -5.92
CA LYS A 49 3.70 -16.41 -4.57
C LYS A 49 3.46 -14.92 -4.34
N VAL A 50 3.87 -14.07 -5.29
CA VAL A 50 3.64 -12.61 -5.25
C VAL A 50 2.14 -12.31 -5.23
N PHE A 51 1.38 -12.93 -6.13
CA PHE A 51 -0.07 -12.72 -6.24
C PHE A 51 -0.83 -13.14 -4.99
N TYR A 52 -0.58 -14.34 -4.46
CA TYR A 52 -1.26 -14.82 -3.25
C TYR A 52 -0.85 -14.03 -2.01
N THR A 53 0.39 -13.55 -1.94
CA THR A 53 0.83 -12.67 -0.84
C THR A 53 0.11 -11.33 -0.89
N GLY A 54 0.02 -10.71 -2.07
CA GLY A 54 -0.72 -9.46 -2.27
C GLY A 54 -2.20 -9.58 -1.86
N ASN A 55 -2.89 -10.61 -2.36
CA ASN A 55 -4.29 -10.86 -2.01
C ASN A 55 -4.50 -11.14 -0.51
N ASP A 56 -3.55 -11.83 0.13
CA ASP A 56 -3.63 -12.09 1.56
C ASP A 56 -3.46 -10.81 2.38
N ILE A 57 -2.52 -9.94 1.99
CA ILE A 57 -2.35 -8.62 2.60
C ILE A 57 -3.64 -7.80 2.47
N GLU A 58 -4.27 -7.75 1.29
CA GLU A 58 -5.54 -7.02 1.12
C GLU A 58 -6.61 -7.49 2.09
N ARG A 59 -6.73 -8.81 2.25
CA ARG A 59 -7.70 -9.43 3.16
C ARG A 59 -7.41 -9.02 4.60
N VAL A 60 -6.15 -9.16 5.03
CA VAL A 60 -5.72 -8.80 6.39
C VAL A 60 -5.93 -7.32 6.66
N VAL A 61 -5.64 -6.43 5.71
CA VAL A 61 -5.88 -4.98 5.85
C VAL A 61 -7.37 -4.68 6.07
N LYS A 62 -8.26 -5.34 5.33
CA LYS A 62 -9.72 -5.20 5.52
C LYS A 62 -10.18 -5.75 6.88
N ASP A 63 -9.61 -6.87 7.32
CA ASP A 63 -9.91 -7.46 8.62
C ASP A 63 -9.46 -6.53 9.76
N LEU A 64 -8.23 -5.97 9.68
CA LEU A 64 -7.71 -5.00 10.65
C LEU A 64 -8.56 -3.72 10.72
N TRP A 65 -9.08 -3.25 9.58
CA TRP A 65 -10.03 -2.14 9.56
C TRP A 65 -11.34 -2.49 10.25
N GLY A 66 -11.91 -3.67 9.94
CA GLY A 66 -13.17 -4.13 10.55
C GLY A 66 -13.08 -4.38 12.05
N GLU A 67 -11.89 -4.61 12.59
CA GLU A 67 -11.60 -4.73 14.02
C GLU A 67 -11.15 -3.39 14.66
N SER A 68 -11.21 -2.29 13.92
CA SER A 68 -10.79 -0.94 14.36
C SER A 68 -9.32 -0.85 14.80
N LEU A 69 -8.47 -1.77 14.32
CA LEU A 69 -7.06 -1.89 14.71
C LEU A 69 -6.11 -0.96 13.94
N LEU A 70 -6.63 -0.24 12.94
CA LEU A 70 -5.89 0.75 12.14
C LEU A 70 -6.19 2.19 12.54
N ILE A 71 -7.20 2.40 13.39
CA ILE A 71 -7.56 3.73 13.88
C ILE A 71 -6.40 4.23 14.76
N ASP A 72 -5.88 5.42 14.45
CA ASP A 72 -4.80 6.11 15.19
C ASP A 72 -3.39 5.46 15.16
N ASN A 73 -3.20 4.34 14.46
CA ASN A 73 -1.92 3.62 14.45
C ASN A 73 -1.57 2.96 13.10
N ALA A 74 -2.28 3.32 12.03
CA ALA A 74 -2.16 2.69 10.71
C ALA A 74 -0.71 2.55 10.24
N ASP A 75 0.09 3.62 10.34
CA ASP A 75 1.50 3.65 9.93
C ASP A 75 2.32 2.55 10.61
N ILE A 76 2.18 2.42 11.93
CA ILE A 76 2.94 1.46 12.74
C ILE A 76 2.46 0.04 12.47
N THR A 77 1.15 -0.18 12.45
CA THR A 77 0.55 -1.50 12.28
C THR A 77 0.83 -2.05 10.88
N LEU A 78 0.65 -1.24 9.84
CA LEU A 78 0.89 -1.65 8.46
C LEU A 78 2.38 -1.83 8.15
N SER A 79 3.26 -1.01 8.74
CA SER A 79 4.72 -1.21 8.63
C SER A 79 5.16 -2.55 9.23
N LYS A 80 4.66 -2.89 10.43
CA LYS A 80 4.92 -4.20 11.06
C LYS A 80 4.37 -5.35 10.23
N LEU A 81 3.18 -5.18 9.64
CA LEU A 81 2.59 -6.16 8.75
C LEU A 81 3.50 -6.42 7.53
N ALA A 82 3.97 -5.35 6.88
CA ALA A 82 4.89 -5.44 5.76
C ALA A 82 6.18 -6.19 6.15
N ASP A 83 6.78 -5.87 7.29
CA ASP A 83 7.97 -6.54 7.81
C ASP A 83 7.75 -8.04 8.04
N ASN A 84 6.60 -8.42 8.60
CA ASN A 84 6.25 -9.81 8.81
C ASN A 84 6.14 -10.58 7.48
N TYR A 85 5.50 -10.01 6.47
CA TYR A 85 5.44 -10.65 5.15
C TYR A 85 6.80 -10.71 4.45
N ARG A 86 7.63 -9.66 4.55
CA ARG A 86 9.01 -9.67 4.05
C ARG A 86 9.81 -10.82 4.69
N ALA A 87 9.73 -10.97 6.01
CA ALA A 87 10.43 -12.02 6.73
C ALA A 87 9.91 -13.43 6.40
N ALA A 88 8.60 -13.61 6.31
CA ALA A 88 7.99 -14.93 6.05
C ALA A 88 8.15 -15.39 4.60
N THR A 89 8.10 -14.46 3.64
CA THR A 89 8.07 -14.79 2.22
C THR A 89 9.39 -14.52 1.52
N GLY A 90 10.25 -13.63 2.03
CA GLY A 90 11.42 -13.16 1.30
C GLY A 90 11.09 -12.29 0.08
N LEU A 91 9.85 -11.83 -0.06
CA LEU A 91 9.45 -10.83 -1.05
C LEU A 91 9.75 -9.43 -0.52
N LEU A 92 9.82 -8.46 -1.43
CA LEU A 92 9.76 -7.05 -1.05
C LEU A 92 8.28 -6.67 -1.01
N VAL A 93 7.84 -6.18 0.15
CA VAL A 93 6.44 -5.83 0.41
C VAL A 93 6.42 -4.41 0.93
N ASP A 94 5.68 -3.51 0.31
CA ASP A 94 5.50 -2.13 0.76
C ASP A 94 4.01 -1.91 0.98
N ILE A 95 3.62 -1.44 2.16
CA ILE A 95 2.23 -1.15 2.53
C ILE A 95 2.19 0.29 3.03
N THR A 96 1.47 1.16 2.33
CA THR A 96 1.49 2.61 2.57
C THR A 96 0.07 3.12 2.82
N PRO A 97 -0.24 3.60 4.03
CA PRO A 97 -1.51 4.29 4.30
C PRO A 97 -1.51 5.71 3.73
N SER A 98 -2.71 6.19 3.40
CA SER A 98 -2.99 7.55 2.97
C SER A 98 -4.39 7.90 3.44
N TRP A 99 -4.47 8.74 4.48
CA TRP A 99 -5.74 9.23 4.98
C TRP A 99 -6.34 10.27 4.04
N MET A 100 -7.66 10.23 3.88
CA MET A 100 -8.39 11.17 3.04
C MET A 100 -8.49 12.54 3.69
N LEU A 101 -8.70 12.60 5.00
CA LEU A 101 -8.82 13.87 5.72
C LEU A 101 -7.44 14.39 6.14
N TRP A 102 -7.22 15.68 5.90
CA TRP A 102 -6.05 16.41 6.37
C TRP A 102 -6.34 17.90 6.37
N ILE A 103 -5.51 18.67 7.09
CA ILE A 103 -5.61 20.12 7.14
C ILE A 103 -4.28 20.77 6.75
N HIS A 104 -4.38 21.99 6.22
CA HIS A 104 -3.25 22.89 6.06
C HIS A 104 -3.39 24.05 7.04
N VAL A 105 -2.49 24.16 8.00
CA VAL A 105 -2.52 25.22 9.00
C VAL A 105 -1.95 26.49 8.39
N ILE A 106 -2.78 27.50 8.16
CA ILE A 106 -2.41 28.73 7.43
C ILE A 106 -1.31 29.49 8.18
N ASN A 107 -1.39 29.51 9.51
CA ASN A 107 -0.51 30.30 10.36
C ASN A 107 0.94 29.79 10.34
N THR A 108 1.13 28.47 10.24
CA THR A 108 2.46 27.82 10.23
C THR A 108 2.90 27.44 8.81
N GLY A 109 1.97 27.20 7.90
CA GLY A 109 2.21 26.70 6.55
C GLY A 109 2.46 25.19 6.49
N GLU A 110 2.15 24.45 7.55
CA GLU A 110 2.36 23.01 7.66
C GLU A 110 1.09 22.21 7.32
N ASN A 111 1.28 20.97 6.87
CA ASN A 111 0.18 20.04 6.59
C ASN A 111 0.07 19.02 7.73
N HIS A 112 -1.09 18.95 8.36
CA HIS A 112 -1.39 17.95 9.38
C HIS A 112 -2.24 16.86 8.76
N LEU A 113 -1.66 15.67 8.66
CA LEU A 113 -2.30 14.49 8.08
C LEU A 113 -2.98 13.67 9.18
N ALA A 114 -4.19 13.18 8.90
CA ALA A 114 -4.86 12.27 9.81
C ALA A 114 -4.04 10.99 10.05
N GLY A 115 -4.14 10.42 11.25
CA GLY A 115 -3.46 9.18 11.65
C GLY A 115 -1.93 9.29 11.74
N THR A 116 -1.41 10.52 11.77
CA THR A 116 -0.03 10.83 12.14
C THR A 116 0.00 11.45 13.54
N GLN A 117 1.17 11.87 14.01
CA GLN A 117 1.30 12.55 15.30
C GLN A 117 0.49 13.86 15.43
N TYR A 118 -0.02 14.39 14.32
CA TYR A 118 -0.79 15.64 14.26
C TYR A 118 -2.30 15.43 14.31
N CYS A 119 -2.78 14.19 14.44
CA CYS A 119 -4.20 13.94 14.50
C CYS A 119 -4.53 12.64 15.23
N ASN A 120 -5.24 12.77 16.34
CA ASN A 120 -5.87 11.66 17.03
C ASN A 120 -7.23 11.36 16.40
N ILE A 121 -7.51 10.08 16.16
CA ILE A 121 -8.80 9.62 15.60
C ILE A 121 -9.51 8.75 16.63
N ILE A 122 -10.72 9.15 17.01
CA ILE A 122 -11.59 8.39 17.89
C ILE A 122 -12.80 7.90 17.12
N GLU A 123 -12.98 6.59 17.08
CA GLU A 123 -14.24 5.99 16.62
C GLU A 123 -15.27 6.03 17.75
N ASN A 124 -16.31 6.87 17.62
CA ASN A 124 -17.31 7.00 18.69
C ASN A 124 -18.43 5.95 18.55
N ALA A 125 -18.67 5.46 17.33
CA ALA A 125 -19.55 4.34 17.04
C ALA A 125 -18.93 3.49 15.92
N PRO A 126 -18.68 2.18 16.16
CA PRO A 126 -17.99 1.31 15.21
C PRO A 126 -18.58 1.36 13.80
N GLY A 127 -17.78 1.80 12.82
CA GLY A 127 -18.19 1.86 11.42
C GLY A 127 -19.20 2.95 11.06
N GLU A 128 -19.59 3.80 12.01
CA GLU A 128 -20.66 4.79 11.83
C GLU A 128 -20.18 6.23 11.99
N ASN A 129 -19.36 6.54 12.99
CA ASN A 129 -18.86 7.89 13.17
C ASN A 129 -17.50 7.97 13.87
N TRP A 130 -16.76 9.01 13.52
CA TRP A 130 -15.40 9.25 13.96
C TRP A 130 -15.21 10.73 14.29
N SER A 131 -14.37 11.00 15.28
CA SER A 131 -13.92 12.34 15.62
C SER A 131 -12.43 12.42 15.32
N TYR A 132 -12.04 13.39 14.49
CA TYR A 132 -10.66 13.69 14.14
C TYR A 132 -10.27 14.94 14.90
N TYR A 133 -9.26 14.81 15.75
CA TYR A 133 -8.73 15.88 16.57
C TYR A 133 -7.35 16.23 16.04
N PHE A 134 -7.25 17.32 15.29
CA PHE A 134 -5.98 17.81 14.77
C PHE A 134 -5.25 18.66 15.82
N GLU A 135 -3.93 18.59 15.81
CA GLU A 135 -3.02 19.29 16.74
C GLU A 135 -1.67 19.60 16.08
N ASP A 136 -1.06 20.77 16.33
CA ASP A 136 0.31 21.09 15.89
C ASP A 136 1.39 20.36 16.66
N GLU A 137 1.17 20.11 17.95
CA GLU A 137 2.18 19.60 18.84
C GLU A 137 1.84 18.19 19.34
N ASN A 138 2.82 17.30 19.17
CA ASN A 138 2.82 16.01 19.82
C ASN A 138 2.70 16.21 21.34
N GLU A 139 1.85 15.45 22.04
CA GLU A 139 1.74 15.40 23.51
C GLU A 139 3.11 15.37 24.23
N ALA A 140 4.15 14.84 23.57
CA ALA A 140 5.53 14.81 24.06
C ALA A 140 6.23 16.18 24.18
N PHE A 141 5.84 17.19 23.38
CA PHE A 141 6.41 18.54 23.45
C PHE A 141 5.94 19.28 24.71
N TRP A 142 4.70 19.03 25.12
CA TRP A 142 4.07 19.63 26.30
C TRP A 142 4.52 19.05 27.64
N GLY A 143 5.41 18.04 27.66
CA GLY A 143 5.89 17.43 28.89
C GLY A 143 4.77 16.86 29.79
N GLY A 144 3.64 16.46 29.18
CA GLY A 144 2.45 15.98 29.89
C GLY A 144 1.35 17.01 30.16
N GLY A 145 1.32 18.14 29.43
CA GLY A 145 0.14 19.01 29.34
C GLY A 145 -0.98 18.37 28.52
N GLU A 146 -2.23 18.79 28.75
CA GLU A 146 -3.33 18.41 27.85
C GLU A 146 -3.14 19.14 26.51
N PRO A 147 -3.37 18.47 25.36
CA PRO A 147 -3.41 19.13 24.06
C PRO A 147 -4.40 20.31 24.10
N ASP A 148 -4.05 21.44 23.51
CA ASP A 148 -4.91 22.64 23.51
C ASP A 148 -6.01 22.59 22.45
N TYR A 149 -5.93 21.67 21.47
CA TYR A 149 -6.86 21.51 20.34
C TYR A 149 -7.10 22.83 19.61
N ASP A 150 -6.02 23.58 19.42
CA ASP A 150 -6.01 24.89 18.76
C ASP A 150 -6.35 24.78 17.25
N GLU A 151 -6.43 23.56 16.72
CA GLU A 151 -6.87 23.21 15.36
C GLU A 151 -8.28 22.59 15.26
N PRO A 152 -8.87 22.58 14.05
CA PRO A 152 -10.23 22.10 13.87
C PRO A 152 -10.44 20.65 14.31
N VAL A 153 -11.45 20.45 15.17
CA VAL A 153 -12.02 19.13 15.44
C VAL A 153 -13.07 18.81 14.40
N LEU A 154 -12.91 17.70 13.67
CA LEU A 154 -13.87 17.25 12.66
C LEU A 154 -14.67 16.05 13.16
N PHE A 155 -15.97 16.06 12.93
CA PHE A 155 -16.85 14.93 13.17
C PHE A 155 -17.34 14.36 11.85
N VAL A 156 -17.07 13.08 11.65
CA VAL A 156 -17.35 12.36 10.41
C VAL A 156 -18.43 11.33 10.69
N GLU A 157 -19.51 11.36 9.93
CA GLU A 157 -20.64 10.44 10.03
C GLU A 157 -20.86 9.73 8.70
N LYS A 158 -21.02 8.41 8.74
CA LYS A 158 -21.38 7.62 7.57
C LYS A 158 -22.88 7.69 7.31
N LEU A 159 -23.26 8.22 6.16
CA LEU A 159 -24.64 8.35 5.70
C LEU A 159 -24.87 7.52 4.44
N GLY A 160 -25.06 6.21 4.64
CA GLY A 160 -25.17 5.27 3.53
C GLY A 160 -23.86 5.15 2.75
N GLU A 161 -23.82 5.67 1.54
CA GLU A 161 -22.66 5.64 0.64
C GLU A 161 -21.83 6.95 0.64
N LYS A 162 -22.11 7.85 1.59
CA LYS A 162 -21.43 9.14 1.74
C LYS A 162 -20.89 9.34 3.15
N LEU A 163 -19.95 10.26 3.30
CA LEU A 163 -19.58 10.81 4.60
C LEU A 163 -20.11 12.23 4.72
N ARG A 164 -20.71 12.55 5.86
CA ARG A 164 -20.93 13.92 6.31
C ARG A 164 -19.79 14.30 7.24
N ILE A 165 -19.13 15.41 6.94
CA ILE A 165 -18.06 15.96 7.75
C ILE A 165 -18.61 17.26 8.35
N THR A 166 -18.49 17.42 9.66
CA THR A 166 -18.96 18.57 10.42
C THR A 166 -17.80 19.15 11.21
N ILE A 167 -17.63 20.47 11.17
CA ILE A 167 -16.65 21.15 12.03
C ILE A 167 -17.27 21.30 13.41
N LYS A 168 -16.68 20.65 14.42
CA LYS A 168 -17.11 20.76 15.81
C LYS A 168 -16.58 22.06 16.42
N GLU A 169 -17.13 22.43 17.58
CA GLU A 169 -16.59 23.50 18.39
C GLU A 169 -15.25 23.07 18.99
N TYR A 170 -14.26 23.95 18.90
CA TYR A 170 -12.92 23.83 19.46
C TYR A 170 -12.46 25.23 19.89
N ASP A 171 -11.45 25.32 20.74
CA ASP A 171 -10.88 26.59 21.19
C ASP A 171 -9.53 26.71 20.49
N GLY A 172 -9.32 27.75 19.69
CA GLY A 172 -8.11 27.84 18.88
C GLY A 172 -7.99 29.16 18.13
N ILE A 173 -6.80 29.73 18.11
CA ILE A 173 -6.53 30.98 17.39
C ILE A 173 -6.09 30.78 15.94
N TYR A 174 -5.81 29.54 15.56
CA TYR A 174 -5.30 29.20 14.24
C TYR A 174 -6.41 29.07 13.21
N HIS A 175 -6.03 29.38 11.96
CA HIS A 175 -6.86 29.17 10.79
C HIS A 175 -6.30 27.99 9.99
N SER A 176 -7.19 27.11 9.55
CA SER A 176 -6.81 25.94 8.77
C SER A 176 -7.70 25.76 7.56
N ASP A 177 -7.11 25.33 6.45
CA ASP A 177 -7.85 24.82 5.31
C ASP A 177 -8.09 23.32 5.50
N VAL A 178 -9.34 22.86 5.34
CA VAL A 178 -9.73 21.47 5.54
C VAL A 178 -9.93 20.78 4.21
N TYR A 179 -9.28 19.63 4.02
CA TYR A 179 -9.29 18.88 2.77
C TYR A 179 -9.82 17.46 2.95
N TYR A 180 -10.44 16.94 1.90
CA TYR A 180 -10.72 15.52 1.72
C TYR A 180 -10.13 15.05 0.39
N SER A 181 -9.15 14.16 0.46
CA SER A 181 -8.23 13.85 -0.63
C SER A 181 -7.62 15.15 -1.19
N ASP A 182 -7.85 15.46 -2.47
CA ASP A 182 -7.33 16.67 -3.11
C ASP A 182 -8.36 17.82 -3.12
N GLN A 183 -9.54 17.62 -2.54
CA GLN A 183 -10.62 18.59 -2.55
C GLN A 183 -10.59 19.46 -1.30
N LEU A 184 -10.49 20.78 -1.50
CA LEU A 184 -10.75 21.77 -0.44
C LEU A 184 -12.23 21.72 -0.06
N LEU A 185 -12.51 21.45 1.21
CA LEU A 185 -13.87 21.48 1.77
C LEU A 185 -14.20 22.86 2.32
N TRP A 186 -13.30 23.42 3.13
CA TRP A 186 -13.41 24.76 3.71
C TRP A 186 -12.04 25.42 3.77
N GLY A 187 -12.00 26.73 3.55
CA GLY A 187 -10.80 27.52 3.76
C GLY A 187 -10.93 28.44 4.96
N GLY A 188 -9.87 28.58 5.76
CA GLY A 188 -9.84 29.46 6.92
C GLY A 188 -10.79 29.07 8.07
N VAL A 189 -10.90 27.78 8.36
CA VAL A 189 -11.63 27.26 9.53
C VAL A 189 -10.91 27.66 10.81
N GLY A 190 -11.64 28.19 11.80
CA GLY A 190 -11.10 28.55 13.11
C GLY A 190 -10.99 30.04 13.41
N GLY A 191 -9.94 30.38 14.16
CA GLY A 191 -9.75 31.70 14.74
C GLY A 191 -10.73 32.03 15.87
N LEU A 192 -10.50 33.18 16.51
CA LEU A 192 -11.32 33.69 17.62
C LEU A 192 -12.79 33.95 17.22
N GLU A 193 -13.07 34.03 15.93
CA GLU A 193 -14.41 34.15 15.37
C GLU A 193 -15.17 32.82 15.26
N ASN A 194 -14.51 31.68 15.53
CA ASN A 194 -15.04 30.34 15.34
C ASN A 194 -15.56 30.12 13.91
N ALA A 195 -14.74 30.48 12.91
CA ALA A 195 -15.13 30.39 11.51
C ALA A 195 -15.49 28.95 11.14
N HIS A 196 -16.64 28.79 10.48
CA HIS A 196 -17.19 27.51 10.01
C HIS A 196 -17.60 26.50 11.10
N VAL A 197 -17.50 26.82 12.39
CA VAL A 197 -17.97 25.92 13.47
C VAL A 197 -19.47 25.64 13.31
N GLY A 198 -19.82 24.35 13.30
CA GLY A 198 -21.18 23.85 13.09
C GLY A 198 -21.58 23.67 11.61
N GLU A 199 -20.76 24.14 10.66
CA GLU A 199 -20.97 23.84 9.25
C GLU A 199 -20.66 22.37 8.93
N ASN A 200 -21.32 21.85 7.91
CA ASN A 200 -21.10 20.49 7.42
C ASN A 200 -21.15 20.41 5.90
N THR A 201 -20.45 19.42 5.36
CA THR A 201 -20.42 19.08 3.94
C THR A 201 -20.52 17.57 3.77
N GLU A 202 -20.99 17.14 2.61
CA GLU A 202 -21.07 15.73 2.25
C GLU A 202 -20.06 15.42 1.15
N VAL A 203 -19.30 14.34 1.31
CA VAL A 203 -18.39 13.82 0.29
C VAL A 203 -18.91 12.48 -0.23
N GLU A 204 -18.72 12.25 -1.53
CA GLU A 204 -19.12 11.00 -2.17
C GLU A 204 -18.16 9.88 -1.78
N GLY A 205 -18.70 8.69 -1.49
CA GLY A 205 -17.94 7.56 -1.00
C GLY A 205 -17.78 7.58 0.52
N VAL A 206 -17.27 6.45 1.03
CA VAL A 206 -17.11 6.22 2.48
C VAL A 206 -15.66 6.12 2.90
N ALA A 207 -14.71 6.18 1.95
CA ALA A 207 -13.30 5.97 2.21
C ALA A 207 -12.76 7.02 3.19
N GLN A 208 -12.07 6.57 4.22
CA GLN A 208 -11.35 7.42 5.18
C GLN A 208 -9.85 7.17 5.08
N LEU A 209 -9.47 5.93 4.82
CA LEU A 209 -8.09 5.50 4.67
C LEU A 209 -7.93 4.72 3.36
N ARG A 210 -6.95 5.09 2.55
CA ARG A 210 -6.50 4.32 1.39
C ARG A 210 -5.18 3.64 1.71
N VAL A 211 -5.11 2.34 1.46
CA VAL A 211 -3.89 1.55 1.68
C VAL A 211 -3.38 1.07 0.33
N PHE A 212 -2.18 1.53 -0.03
CA PHE A 212 -1.44 1.07 -1.19
C PHE A 212 -0.61 -0.16 -0.80
N ILE A 213 -0.73 -1.23 -1.59
CA ILE A 213 0.01 -2.47 -1.37
C ILE A 213 0.85 -2.71 -2.62
N ASP A 214 2.15 -2.90 -2.42
CA ASP A 214 3.09 -3.30 -3.47
C ASP A 214 3.86 -4.54 -3.02
N VAL A 215 3.83 -5.60 -3.82
CA VAL A 215 4.54 -6.84 -3.56
C VAL A 215 5.33 -7.21 -4.80
N ARG A 216 6.63 -7.39 -4.63
CA ARG A 216 7.53 -7.72 -5.74
C ARG A 216 8.55 -8.78 -5.36
N ASP A 217 8.95 -9.57 -6.34
CA ASP A 217 10.09 -10.46 -6.16
C ASP A 217 11.39 -9.61 -6.02
N PRO A 218 12.42 -10.08 -5.29
CA PRO A 218 13.66 -9.31 -5.12
C PRO A 218 14.43 -9.00 -6.41
N ARG A 219 14.07 -9.66 -7.53
CA ARG A 219 14.70 -9.49 -8.84
C ARG A 219 13.95 -8.47 -9.71
N GLY A 220 12.76 -8.02 -9.28
CA GLY A 220 11.85 -7.18 -10.06
C GLY A 220 11.21 -7.89 -11.26
N ALA A 221 11.23 -9.23 -11.31
CA ALA A 221 10.69 -9.99 -12.44
C ALA A 221 9.15 -10.12 -12.38
N VAL A 222 8.59 -10.09 -11.17
CA VAL A 222 7.14 -10.13 -10.96
C VAL A 222 6.75 -9.15 -9.86
N GLN A 223 5.61 -8.50 -10.07
CA GLN A 223 5.04 -7.49 -9.18
C GLN A 223 3.52 -7.65 -9.12
N TYR A 224 2.97 -7.32 -7.97
CA TYR A 224 1.55 -7.14 -7.70
C TYR A 224 1.39 -5.82 -6.98
N SER A 225 0.46 -4.99 -7.45
CA SER A 225 0.15 -3.73 -6.79
C SER A 225 -1.36 -3.56 -6.72
N SER A 226 -1.85 -3.10 -5.58
CA SER A 226 -3.27 -2.84 -5.39
C SER A 226 -3.52 -1.69 -4.43
N THR A 227 -4.77 -1.26 -4.37
CA THR A 227 -5.23 -0.15 -3.54
C THR A 227 -6.52 -0.58 -2.86
N VAL A 228 -6.54 -0.48 -1.53
CA VAL A 228 -7.70 -0.81 -0.71
C VAL A 228 -8.23 0.47 -0.09
N ASP A 229 -9.44 0.86 -0.46
CA ASP A 229 -10.17 1.96 0.18
C ASP A 229 -10.97 1.42 1.37
N LEU A 230 -10.78 2.03 2.55
CA LEU A 230 -11.35 1.61 3.83
C LEU A 230 -12.28 2.68 4.37
N GLY A 231 -13.53 2.33 4.71
CA GLY A 231 -14.60 3.29 5.02
C GLY A 231 -15.91 2.70 5.50
#